data_AF-A0A661XHE2-F1
#
_entry.id   AF-A0A661XHE2-F1
#
_cell.length_a   1.000
_cell.length_b   1.000
_cell.length_c   1.000
_cell.angle_alpha   90.00
_cell.angle_beta   90.00
_cell.angle_gamma   90.00
#
_symmetry.space_group_name_H-M   'P 1'
#
loop_
_entity.id
_entity.type
_entity.pdbx_description
1 polymer ?
#
loop_
_entity_poly.entity_id
_entity_poly.type
_entity_poly.pdbx_seq_one_letter_code
_entity_poly.pdbx_strand_id
1 'polypeptide(L)'
;MKEKILTAVCMVFLAGCLAKKEVVKEEFVPEAQQMSSAQQESGYKGYAVQFPFYVYKDRTYRGNHYIPSGWMGDYGDIKLNENCRENPYSGKTCIKIVYTAKKSQGAGWAGIYWQNPANNWGTVKGGYDLTGSKKLVFYARGEKGGEVAEFKMGGIQGEYSDTDMATTGPIVLSKKWRKYEIDLTGLDLSYISGGFCWVTSSQDNPEGCTIYLDEIVYIK
;
A
#
# COMPACT_ATOMS: atom_id res chain seq x y z
N MET A 1 68.03 20.17 -30.22
CA MET A 1 67.17 21.32 -30.59
C MET A 1 66.78 22.01 -29.29
N LYS A 2 67.70 22.79 -28.70
CA LYS A 2 67.81 24.27 -28.75
C LYS A 2 66.55 25.00 -28.28
N GLU A 3 66.64 25.41 -27.02
CA GLU A 3 65.86 26.40 -26.26
C GLU A 3 65.91 27.82 -26.83
N LYS A 4 65.14 28.70 -26.16
CA LYS A 4 65.22 30.17 -25.99
C LYS A 4 64.04 30.89 -26.65
N ILE A 5 63.37 31.83 -25.98
CA ILE A 5 63.67 33.28 -25.90
C ILE A 5 62.53 33.87 -25.03
N LEU A 6 62.68 34.60 -23.92
CA LEU A 6 63.27 35.92 -23.59
C LEU A 6 62.63 37.16 -24.26
N THR A 7 62.09 38.04 -23.40
CA THR A 7 61.96 39.51 -23.53
C THR A 7 60.92 40.16 -24.45
N ALA A 8 60.23 41.10 -23.79
CA ALA A 8 59.30 42.10 -24.29
C ALA A 8 59.96 43.25 -25.05
N VAL A 9 59.24 43.85 -26.01
CA VAL A 9 59.27 45.27 -26.44
C VAL A 9 57.89 45.56 -27.05
N CYS A 10 57.00 46.33 -26.40
CA CYS A 10 56.82 47.80 -26.48
C CYS A 10 56.25 48.31 -27.82
N MET A 11 55.05 48.92 -27.74
CA MET A 11 54.62 50.19 -28.38
C MET A 11 54.70 50.29 -29.92
N VAL A 12 53.74 50.76 -30.71
CA VAL A 12 52.51 51.57 -30.58
C VAL A 12 51.70 51.24 -31.84
N PHE A 13 50.36 51.15 -31.77
CA PHE A 13 49.53 51.35 -32.96
C PHE A 13 48.55 52.50 -32.74
N LEU A 14 48.68 53.46 -33.65
CA LEU A 14 47.83 54.63 -33.85
C LEU A 14 46.40 54.22 -34.22
N ALA A 15 45.50 55.12 -33.82
CA ALA A 15 44.06 55.07 -34.00
C ALA A 15 43.61 54.85 -35.45
N GLY A 16 42.58 54.03 -35.60
CA GLY A 16 41.78 53.88 -36.81
C GLY A 16 40.39 53.40 -36.42
N CYS A 17 39.46 54.35 -36.27
CA CYS A 17 38.06 54.13 -35.97
C CYS A 17 37.41 53.35 -37.11
N LEU A 18 36.80 52.18 -36.85
CA LEU A 18 35.80 51.56 -37.73
C LEU A 18 34.84 50.71 -36.89
N ALA A 19 33.56 50.90 -37.16
CA ALA A 19 32.41 50.51 -36.36
C ALA A 19 32.38 49.01 -36.01
N LYS A 20 32.07 48.71 -34.75
CA LYS A 20 31.78 47.36 -34.26
C LYS A 20 30.53 46.82 -34.98
N LYS A 21 30.70 45.75 -35.74
CA LYS A 21 29.60 44.87 -36.12
C LYS A 21 29.67 43.67 -35.17
N GLU A 22 28.84 43.71 -34.13
CA GLU A 22 28.72 42.58 -33.20
C GLU A 22 28.16 41.38 -33.95
N VAL A 23 28.99 40.34 -34.07
CA VAL A 23 28.58 39.01 -34.50
C VAL A 23 27.98 38.35 -33.28
N VAL A 24 26.65 38.37 -33.18
CA VAL A 24 25.92 37.55 -32.20
C VAL A 24 26.09 36.10 -32.62
N LYS A 25 26.78 35.32 -31.79
CA LYS A 25 26.82 33.86 -31.91
C LYS A 25 25.41 33.35 -31.57
N GLU A 26 24.78 32.65 -32.50
CA GLU A 26 23.64 31.79 -32.18
C GLU A 26 24.14 30.68 -31.25
N GLU A 27 23.87 30.82 -29.96
CA GLU A 27 23.87 29.70 -29.03
C GLU A 27 22.66 28.83 -29.35
N PHE A 28 22.92 27.62 -29.82
CA PHE A 28 21.94 26.56 -29.95
C PHE A 28 21.51 26.14 -28.55
N VAL A 29 20.39 26.70 -28.07
CA VAL A 29 19.74 26.29 -26.82
C VAL A 29 18.93 25.04 -27.15
N PRO A 30 19.28 23.84 -26.66
CA PRO A 30 18.38 22.70 -26.81
C PRO A 30 17.12 23.01 -26.01
N GLU A 31 15.99 22.92 -26.69
CA GLU A 31 14.64 23.06 -26.14
C GLU A 31 14.49 22.03 -25.02
N ALA A 32 14.78 22.47 -23.79
CA ALA A 32 14.45 21.73 -22.59
C ALA A 32 12.94 21.59 -22.60
N GLN A 33 12.46 20.43 -23.02
CA GLN A 33 11.07 20.04 -22.90
C GLN A 33 10.67 20.28 -21.45
N GLN A 34 9.92 21.36 -21.23
CA GLN A 34 9.12 21.56 -20.05
C GLN A 34 8.16 20.38 -19.97
N MET A 35 8.59 19.32 -19.30
CA MET A 35 7.66 18.36 -18.70
C MET A 35 6.88 19.15 -17.67
N SER A 36 5.72 19.66 -18.08
CA SER A 36 4.72 20.12 -17.13
C SER A 36 4.35 18.92 -16.27
N SER A 37 4.72 18.96 -15.00
CA SER A 37 4.15 18.11 -13.97
C SER A 37 2.70 18.52 -13.76
N ALA A 38 1.85 18.19 -14.71
CA ALA A 38 0.44 17.97 -14.42
C ALA A 38 0.40 16.63 -13.70
N GLN A 39 0.29 16.66 -12.37
CA GLN A 39 -0.20 15.51 -11.62
C GLN A 39 -1.57 15.18 -12.20
N GLN A 40 -1.59 14.16 -13.04
CA GLN A 40 -2.81 13.65 -13.61
C GLN A 40 -3.51 12.90 -12.47
N GLU A 41 -4.46 13.57 -11.81
CA GLU A 41 -5.48 12.92 -10.98
C GLU A 41 -6.32 12.02 -11.91
N SER A 42 -5.76 10.90 -12.35
CA SER A 42 -6.57 9.81 -12.88
C SER A 42 -7.12 9.08 -11.66
N GLY A 43 -8.19 9.63 -11.07
CA GLY A 43 -9.02 8.90 -10.12
C GLY A 43 -9.57 7.68 -10.84
N TYR A 44 -8.84 6.56 -10.80
CA TYR A 44 -9.34 5.31 -11.32
C TYR A 44 -10.61 4.99 -10.54
N LYS A 45 -11.58 4.38 -11.23
CA LYS A 45 -12.80 3.88 -10.60
C LYS A 45 -12.76 2.36 -10.63
N GLY A 46 -12.95 1.75 -9.46
CA GLY A 46 -12.94 0.30 -9.31
C GLY A 46 -14.19 -0.35 -9.89
N TYR A 47 -14.25 -1.67 -9.85
CA TYR A 47 -15.45 -2.41 -10.25
C TYR A 47 -16.62 -2.07 -9.32
N ALA A 48 -17.77 -1.72 -9.88
CA ALA A 48 -18.97 -1.43 -9.11
C ALA A 48 -19.44 -2.66 -8.31
N VAL A 49 -19.90 -2.44 -7.08
CA VAL A 49 -20.32 -3.51 -6.16
C VAL A 49 -21.75 -3.35 -5.67
N GLN A 50 -22.26 -4.39 -5.01
CA GLN A 50 -23.48 -4.37 -4.21
C GLN A 50 -23.14 -4.63 -2.75
N PHE A 51 -23.92 -4.05 -1.84
CA PHE A 51 -23.77 -4.25 -0.40
C PHE A 51 -24.83 -5.22 0.15
N PRO A 52 -24.51 -6.05 1.17
CA PRO A 52 -23.21 -6.16 1.84
C PRO A 52 -22.13 -6.75 0.94
N PHE A 53 -20.93 -6.17 0.98
CA PHE A 53 -19.81 -6.59 0.14
C PHE A 53 -18.78 -7.35 1.00
N TYR A 54 -18.74 -8.67 0.83
CA TYR A 54 -17.93 -9.55 1.66
C TYR A 54 -16.50 -9.68 1.14
N VAL A 55 -15.53 -9.50 2.03
CA VAL A 55 -14.16 -10.01 1.86
C VAL A 55 -14.15 -11.49 2.24
N TYR A 56 -14.74 -11.83 3.39
CA TYR A 56 -14.85 -13.20 3.87
C TYR A 56 -16.17 -13.43 4.62
N LYS A 57 -16.89 -14.49 4.26
CA LYS A 57 -18.04 -15.01 4.99
C LYS A 57 -17.88 -16.47 5.43
N ASP A 58 -17.44 -17.30 4.50
CA ASP A 58 -17.17 -18.72 4.68
C ASP A 58 -16.27 -19.13 3.51
N ARG A 59 -15.38 -20.12 3.66
CA ARG A 59 -14.41 -20.51 2.62
C ARG A 59 -15.05 -20.77 1.25
N THR A 60 -16.24 -21.36 1.23
CA THR A 60 -16.94 -21.76 0.00
C THR A 60 -17.98 -20.74 -0.46
N TYR A 61 -18.12 -19.61 0.24
CA TYR A 61 -19.06 -18.57 -0.17
C TYR A 61 -18.56 -17.87 -1.44
N ARG A 62 -19.34 -17.99 -2.51
CA ARG A 62 -19.00 -17.44 -3.84
C ARG A 62 -19.00 -15.90 -3.89
N GLY A 63 -19.60 -15.25 -2.90
CA GLY A 63 -19.60 -13.78 -2.77
C GLY A 63 -18.44 -13.22 -1.95
N ASN A 64 -17.44 -14.04 -1.61
CA ASN A 64 -16.17 -13.51 -1.08
C ASN A 64 -15.41 -12.81 -2.20
N HIS A 65 -14.81 -11.66 -1.87
CA HIS A 65 -13.96 -10.88 -2.76
C HIS A 65 -12.58 -10.71 -2.15
N TYR A 66 -11.64 -10.23 -2.98
CA TYR A 66 -10.21 -10.13 -2.68
C TYR A 66 -9.54 -11.50 -2.39
N ILE A 67 -8.20 -11.51 -2.47
CA ILE A 67 -7.38 -12.72 -2.33
C ILE A 67 -6.25 -12.43 -1.34
N PRO A 68 -6.00 -13.26 -0.32
CA PRO A 68 -4.91 -13.08 0.65
C PRO A 68 -3.52 -13.33 0.02
N SER A 69 -3.10 -12.42 -0.84
CA SER A 69 -1.89 -12.53 -1.64
C SER A 69 -0.82 -11.49 -1.27
N GLY A 70 -1.17 -10.49 -0.47
CA GLY A 70 -0.24 -9.42 -0.11
C GLY A 70 0.56 -9.75 1.15
N TRP A 71 1.43 -10.76 1.08
CA TRP A 71 2.24 -11.21 2.22
C TRP A 71 3.40 -10.22 2.46
N MET A 72 3.57 -9.77 3.70
CA MET A 72 4.50 -8.69 4.06
C MET A 72 5.35 -9.03 5.30
N GLY A 73 6.48 -8.33 5.41
CA GLY A 73 7.37 -8.40 6.56
C GLY A 73 7.97 -9.80 6.74
N ASP A 74 7.92 -10.31 7.96
CA ASP A 74 8.31 -11.67 8.32
C ASP A 74 7.30 -12.72 7.83
N TYR A 75 6.96 -12.70 6.54
CA TYR A 75 5.95 -13.55 5.93
C TYR A 75 6.23 -15.05 6.10
N GLY A 76 7.50 -15.45 6.24
CA GLY A 76 7.91 -16.82 6.51
C GLY A 76 7.44 -17.33 7.88
N ASP A 77 7.05 -16.42 8.78
CA ASP A 77 6.52 -16.74 10.10
C ASP A 77 5.00 -16.88 10.10
N ILE A 78 4.32 -16.64 8.98
CA ILE A 78 2.86 -16.66 8.88
C ILE A 78 2.37 -18.00 8.33
N LYS A 79 1.31 -18.54 8.92
CA LYS A 79 0.48 -19.59 8.33
C LYS A 79 -0.97 -19.14 8.27
N LEU A 80 -1.56 -19.21 7.09
CA LEU A 80 -2.96 -18.85 6.83
C LEU A 80 -3.80 -20.10 6.56
N ASN A 81 -4.96 -20.21 7.20
CA ASN A 81 -5.98 -21.20 6.89
C ASN A 81 -7.37 -20.55 6.83
N GLU A 82 -7.88 -20.32 5.62
CA GLU A 82 -9.22 -19.74 5.39
C GLU A 82 -10.38 -20.74 5.54
N ASN A 83 -10.09 -22.02 5.79
CA ASN A 83 -11.05 -23.12 5.94
C ASN A 83 -11.04 -23.69 7.37
N CYS A 84 -10.67 -22.87 8.36
CA CYS A 84 -10.61 -23.31 9.74
C CYS A 84 -12.03 -23.59 10.25
N ARG A 85 -12.25 -24.75 10.89
CA ARG A 85 -13.56 -25.12 11.47
C ARG A 85 -13.57 -25.03 13.00
N GLU A 86 -12.52 -24.46 13.58
CA GLU A 86 -12.36 -24.33 15.02
C GLU A 86 -13.17 -23.15 15.55
N ASN A 87 -14.38 -23.42 16.01
CA ASN A 87 -15.25 -22.42 16.66
C ASN A 87 -15.41 -21.14 15.80
N PRO A 88 -15.94 -21.24 14.55
CA PRO A 88 -16.23 -20.07 13.74
C PRO A 88 -17.27 -19.19 14.45
N TYR A 89 -17.27 -17.88 14.19
CA TYR A 89 -18.27 -16.99 14.75
C TYR A 89 -19.64 -17.26 14.12
N SER A 90 -19.65 -17.43 12.79
CA SER A 90 -20.82 -17.69 11.97
C SER A 90 -20.52 -18.79 10.96
N GLY A 91 -21.55 -19.40 10.38
CA GLY A 91 -21.36 -20.35 9.27
C GLY A 91 -20.58 -21.62 9.66
N LYS A 92 -19.73 -22.09 8.75
CA LYS A 92 -19.01 -23.38 8.88
C LYS A 92 -17.50 -23.21 9.07
N THR A 93 -16.96 -22.07 8.68
CA THR A 93 -15.53 -21.82 8.58
C THR A 93 -15.19 -20.39 8.97
N CYS A 94 -14.02 -20.23 9.56
CA CYS A 94 -13.40 -18.94 9.82
C CYS A 94 -11.96 -18.93 9.26
N ILE A 95 -11.33 -17.77 9.26
CA ILE A 95 -9.91 -17.62 8.96
C ILE A 95 -9.12 -17.84 10.25
N LYS A 96 -8.06 -18.65 10.18
CA LYS A 96 -7.04 -18.78 11.23
C LYS A 96 -5.70 -18.28 10.70
N ILE A 97 -5.05 -17.40 11.46
CA ILE A 97 -3.71 -16.89 11.17
C ILE A 97 -2.80 -17.25 12.34
N VAL A 98 -1.67 -17.86 12.04
CA VAL A 98 -0.60 -18.15 13.02
C VAL A 98 0.63 -17.32 12.65
N TYR A 99 1.23 -16.67 13.63
CA TYR A 99 2.51 -15.97 13.54
C TYR A 99 3.49 -16.54 14.56
N THR A 100 4.74 -16.79 14.16
CA THR A 100 5.74 -17.45 15.04
C THR A 100 6.78 -16.51 15.65
N ALA A 101 6.82 -15.23 15.27
CA ALA A 101 7.75 -14.22 15.79
C ALA A 101 9.25 -14.56 15.71
N LYS A 102 9.65 -15.47 14.81
CA LYS A 102 11.05 -15.86 14.62
C LYS A 102 11.88 -14.78 13.90
N LYS A 103 11.21 -13.81 13.30
CA LYS A 103 11.80 -12.76 12.47
C LYS A 103 12.53 -13.33 11.27
N SER A 104 11.89 -14.29 10.58
CA SER A 104 12.54 -15.02 9.48
C SER A 104 13.04 -14.13 8.33
N GLN A 105 12.51 -12.91 8.18
CA GLN A 105 12.98 -11.90 7.22
C GLN A 105 13.69 -10.72 7.89
N GLY A 106 13.84 -10.73 9.22
CA GLY A 106 14.48 -9.68 10.01
C GLY A 106 13.65 -8.40 10.19
N ALA A 107 12.36 -8.40 9.82
CA ALA A 107 11.53 -7.19 9.84
C ALA A 107 11.00 -6.87 11.26
N GLY A 108 10.77 -7.88 12.08
CA GLY A 108 10.16 -7.74 13.40
C GLY A 108 8.64 -7.56 13.38
N TRP A 109 8.02 -7.57 12.20
CA TRP A 109 6.58 -7.45 11.97
C TRP A 109 6.17 -8.28 10.76
N ALA A 110 4.90 -8.66 10.67
CA ALA A 110 4.38 -9.43 9.55
C ALA A 110 2.93 -9.06 9.26
N GLY A 111 2.46 -9.29 8.04
CA GLY A 111 1.07 -9.03 7.68
C GLY A 111 0.62 -9.66 6.37
N ILE A 112 -0.69 -9.63 6.14
CA ILE A 112 -1.33 -10.11 4.90
C ILE A 112 -2.37 -9.07 4.47
N TYR A 113 -2.25 -8.59 3.22
CA TYR A 113 -3.34 -7.93 2.50
C TYR A 113 -4.17 -8.93 1.70
N TRP A 114 -5.49 -8.74 1.75
CA TRP A 114 -6.45 -9.28 0.79
C TRP A 114 -6.57 -8.29 -0.37
N GLN A 115 -6.10 -8.70 -1.55
CA GLN A 115 -5.90 -7.81 -2.71
C GLN A 115 -6.80 -8.16 -3.90
N ASN A 116 -7.05 -7.17 -4.75
CA ASN A 116 -7.68 -7.35 -6.06
C ASN A 116 -6.92 -6.62 -7.18
N PRO A 117 -6.49 -7.33 -8.25
CA PRO A 117 -6.35 -8.80 -8.31
C PRO A 117 -5.31 -9.31 -7.29
N ALA A 118 -5.05 -10.62 -7.28
CA ALA A 118 -4.00 -11.19 -6.43
C ALA A 118 -2.63 -10.57 -6.78
N ASN A 119 -1.80 -10.36 -5.75
CA ASN A 119 -0.48 -9.75 -5.78
C ASN A 119 -0.46 -8.29 -6.30
N ASN A 120 -1.58 -7.56 -6.17
CA ASN A 120 -1.65 -6.19 -6.63
C ASN A 120 -1.05 -5.21 -5.61
N TRP A 121 0.17 -4.75 -5.86
CA TRP A 121 0.84 -3.68 -5.10
C TRP A 121 0.71 -2.31 -5.76
N GLY A 122 -0.45 -2.03 -6.36
CA GLY A 122 -0.73 -0.78 -7.08
C GLY A 122 -0.09 -0.71 -8.47
N THR A 123 0.44 -1.82 -8.99
CA THR A 123 1.10 -1.87 -10.31
C THR A 123 0.18 -2.42 -11.40
N VAL A 124 -1.01 -2.91 -11.04
CA VAL A 124 -1.99 -3.43 -12.00
C VAL A 124 -3.37 -2.88 -11.70
N LYS A 125 -4.15 -2.66 -12.76
CA LYS A 125 -5.55 -2.26 -12.64
C LYS A 125 -6.37 -3.37 -11.98
N GLY A 126 -7.26 -2.99 -11.08
CA GLY A 126 -8.14 -3.86 -10.32
C GLY A 126 -9.08 -3.01 -9.48
N GLY A 127 -9.13 -3.32 -8.19
CA GLY A 127 -9.85 -2.55 -7.19
C GLY A 127 -11.38 -2.57 -7.35
N TYR A 128 -12.07 -2.29 -6.25
CA TYR A 128 -13.51 -2.14 -6.24
C TYR A 128 -13.90 -0.71 -5.90
N ASP A 129 -15.01 -0.25 -6.48
CA ASP A 129 -15.68 0.98 -6.07
C ASP A 129 -16.60 0.64 -4.90
N LEU A 130 -16.15 0.96 -3.69
CA LEU A 130 -16.87 0.76 -2.44
C LEU A 130 -17.59 2.05 -1.98
N THR A 131 -17.78 3.02 -2.90
CA THR A 131 -18.46 4.28 -2.61
C THR A 131 -19.83 4.03 -1.96
N GLY A 132 -20.08 4.74 -0.86
CA GLY A 132 -21.31 4.64 -0.08
C GLY A 132 -21.23 3.66 1.09
N SER A 133 -20.20 2.81 1.17
CA SER A 133 -19.89 2.08 2.40
C SER A 133 -19.63 3.06 3.55
N LYS A 134 -20.11 2.75 4.75
CA LYS A 134 -19.88 3.54 5.96
C LYS A 134 -19.05 2.79 6.98
N LYS A 135 -18.99 1.46 6.88
CA LYS A 135 -18.26 0.63 7.85
C LYS A 135 -17.63 -0.56 7.16
N LEU A 136 -16.44 -0.91 7.62
CA LEU A 136 -15.88 -2.25 7.49
C LEU A 136 -16.07 -2.96 8.83
N VAL A 137 -16.86 -4.02 8.83
CA VAL A 137 -17.19 -4.82 10.02
C VAL A 137 -16.49 -6.16 9.91
N PHE A 138 -15.97 -6.64 11.04
CA PHE A 138 -15.40 -7.98 11.14
C PHE A 138 -15.47 -8.50 12.57
N TYR A 139 -15.39 -9.81 12.72
CA TYR A 139 -15.25 -10.47 14.01
C TYR A 139 -13.83 -10.98 14.16
N ALA A 140 -13.25 -10.75 15.34
CA ALA A 140 -11.94 -11.26 15.67
C ALA A 140 -11.87 -11.83 17.08
N ARG A 141 -11.03 -12.84 17.26
CA ARG A 141 -10.59 -13.34 18.58
C ARG A 141 -9.13 -13.78 18.53
N GLY A 142 -8.49 -13.70 19.68
CA GLY A 142 -7.24 -14.39 19.96
C GLY A 142 -7.48 -15.84 20.37
N GLU A 143 -6.45 -16.67 20.32
CA GLU A 143 -6.49 -18.05 20.80
C GLU A 143 -6.45 -18.10 22.34
N LYS A 144 -5.57 -17.32 22.94
CA LYS A 144 -5.40 -17.18 24.39
C LYS A 144 -6.14 -15.95 24.94
N GLY A 145 -6.32 -14.92 24.11
CA GLY A 145 -6.65 -13.57 24.55
C GLY A 145 -5.38 -12.83 24.97
N GLY A 146 -5.30 -11.54 24.66
CA GLY A 146 -4.12 -10.71 24.86
C GLY A 146 -3.27 -10.53 23.60
N GLU A 147 -3.51 -11.32 22.55
CA GLU A 147 -2.84 -11.13 21.25
C GLU A 147 -3.13 -9.73 20.70
N VAL A 148 -2.09 -9.08 20.17
CA VAL A 148 -2.21 -7.74 19.57
C VAL A 148 -2.23 -7.86 18.06
N ALA A 149 -3.17 -7.18 17.42
CA ALA A 149 -3.28 -7.12 15.97
C ALA A 149 -3.75 -5.73 15.51
N GLU A 150 -3.34 -5.31 14.33
CA GLU A 150 -3.88 -4.14 13.64
C GLU A 150 -4.62 -4.60 12.38
N PHE A 151 -5.76 -3.96 12.09
CA PHE A 151 -6.56 -4.23 10.90
C PHE A 151 -6.76 -2.97 10.06
N LYS A 152 -6.66 -3.12 8.73
CA LYS A 152 -6.76 -1.97 7.81
C LYS A 152 -7.57 -2.30 6.56
N MET A 153 -7.91 -1.25 5.83
CA MET A 153 -8.27 -1.30 4.42
C MET A 153 -7.63 -0.15 3.66
N GLY A 154 -7.48 -0.31 2.35
CA GLY A 154 -6.87 0.66 1.46
C GLY A 154 -5.35 0.80 1.65
N GLY A 155 -4.80 1.92 1.18
CA GLY A 155 -3.42 2.33 1.44
C GLY A 155 -2.34 1.68 0.56
N ILE A 156 -2.71 0.85 -0.41
CA ILE A 156 -1.75 0.36 -1.42
C ILE A 156 -1.41 1.52 -2.37
N GLN A 157 -0.13 1.81 -2.55
CA GLN A 157 0.36 2.93 -3.38
C GLN A 157 1.14 2.43 -4.60
N GLY A 158 0.89 3.04 -5.76
CA GLY A 158 1.50 2.73 -7.05
C GLY A 158 0.85 3.53 -8.19
N GLU A 159 0.98 3.06 -9.43
CA GLU A 159 0.26 3.62 -10.58
C GLU A 159 -1.27 3.59 -10.36
N TYR A 160 -1.76 2.47 -9.82
CA TYR A 160 -3.16 2.25 -9.45
C TYR A 160 -3.31 2.27 -7.93
N SER A 161 -3.05 3.43 -7.33
CA SER A 161 -3.15 3.62 -5.88
C SER A 161 -4.58 3.47 -5.37
N ASP A 162 -4.71 2.96 -4.14
CA ASP A 162 -5.96 3.04 -3.38
C ASP A 162 -6.28 4.52 -3.09
N THR A 163 -7.57 4.84 -3.18
CA THR A 163 -8.07 6.21 -3.06
C THR A 163 -8.03 6.74 -1.63
N ASP A 164 -8.15 5.86 -0.64
CA ASP A 164 -8.04 6.21 0.76
C ASP A 164 -7.62 4.99 1.60
N MET A 165 -7.48 5.16 2.91
CA MET A 165 -7.19 4.09 3.85
C MET A 165 -7.82 4.32 5.22
N ALA A 166 -8.06 3.23 5.95
CA ALA A 166 -8.51 3.29 7.34
C ALA A 166 -7.91 2.14 8.16
N THR A 167 -7.71 2.37 9.46
CA THR A 167 -7.10 1.39 10.37
C THR A 167 -7.74 1.40 11.75
N THR A 168 -7.73 0.27 12.44
CA THR A 168 -8.02 0.18 13.88
C THR A 168 -6.89 0.73 14.75
N GLY A 169 -5.67 0.86 14.19
CA GLY A 169 -4.45 0.82 14.98
C GLY A 169 -4.27 -0.53 15.69
N PRO A 170 -3.20 -0.68 16.50
CA PRO A 170 -3.03 -1.89 17.30
C PRO A 170 -4.14 -2.03 18.34
N ILE A 171 -4.79 -3.20 18.36
CA ILE A 171 -5.82 -3.55 19.34
C ILE A 171 -5.49 -4.88 20.02
N VAL A 172 -5.88 -5.00 21.30
CA VAL A 172 -5.74 -6.23 22.08
C VAL A 172 -6.98 -7.10 21.87
N LEU A 173 -6.79 -8.30 21.32
CA LEU A 173 -7.87 -9.23 21.06
C LEU A 173 -8.26 -10.00 22.32
N SER A 174 -9.56 -10.21 22.50
CA SER A 174 -10.07 -11.09 23.55
C SER A 174 -10.12 -12.54 23.08
N LYS A 175 -10.14 -13.50 24.02
CA LYS A 175 -10.33 -14.92 23.71
C LYS A 175 -11.70 -15.24 23.10
N LYS A 176 -12.72 -14.43 23.41
CA LYS A 176 -14.06 -14.56 22.85
C LYS A 176 -14.18 -13.74 21.57
N TRP A 177 -15.03 -14.19 20.66
CA TRP A 177 -15.40 -13.41 19.48
C TRP A 177 -15.94 -12.04 19.89
N ARG A 178 -15.38 -10.99 19.26
CA ARG A 178 -15.87 -9.63 19.37
C ARG A 178 -16.02 -9.04 17.98
N LYS A 179 -17.04 -8.21 17.84
CA LYS A 179 -17.24 -7.38 16.65
C LYS A 179 -16.33 -6.15 16.74
N TYR A 180 -15.68 -5.83 15.63
CA TYR A 180 -14.92 -4.62 15.41
C TYR A 180 -15.48 -3.90 14.17
N GLU A 181 -15.36 -2.58 14.18
CA GLU A 181 -15.83 -1.73 13.09
C GLU A 181 -14.76 -0.68 12.82
N ILE A 182 -14.42 -0.46 11.55
CA ILE A 182 -13.66 0.70 11.09
C ILE A 182 -14.67 1.65 10.44
N ASP A 183 -14.74 2.89 10.93
CA ASP A 183 -15.56 3.94 10.33
C ASP A 183 -14.93 4.40 9.01
N LEU A 184 -15.74 4.38 7.95
CA LEU A 184 -15.34 4.79 6.60
C LEU A 184 -16.07 6.06 6.16
N THR A 185 -16.75 6.73 7.07
CA THR A 185 -17.53 7.93 6.77
C THR A 185 -16.62 9.05 6.28
N GLY A 186 -16.87 9.50 5.06
CA GLY A 186 -16.16 10.64 4.46
C GLY A 186 -14.90 10.25 3.68
N LEU A 187 -14.51 8.98 3.67
CA LEU A 187 -13.39 8.49 2.87
C LEU A 187 -13.77 8.41 1.39
N ASP A 188 -12.78 8.62 0.52
CA ASP A 188 -12.91 8.28 -0.91
C ASP A 188 -12.68 6.78 -1.10
N LEU A 189 -13.74 6.08 -1.50
CA LEU A 189 -13.72 4.63 -1.69
C LEU A 189 -13.93 4.25 -3.15
N SER A 190 -13.70 5.18 -4.09
CA SER A 190 -13.97 4.94 -5.51
C SER A 190 -13.04 3.90 -6.14
N TYR A 191 -11.91 3.61 -5.51
CA TYR A 191 -10.96 2.57 -5.93
C TYR A 191 -10.18 2.00 -4.76
N ILE A 192 -10.51 0.76 -4.38
CA ILE A 192 -9.86 0.02 -3.28
C ILE A 192 -9.44 -1.37 -3.75
N SER A 193 -8.14 -1.53 -3.97
CA SER A 193 -7.44 -2.78 -4.29
C SER A 193 -7.00 -3.56 -3.05
N GLY A 194 -6.64 -2.88 -1.95
CA GLY A 194 -6.37 -3.48 -0.64
C GLY A 194 -7.64 -3.60 0.22
N GLY A 195 -8.41 -4.68 0.06
CA GLY A 195 -9.73 -4.82 0.67
C GLY A 195 -9.76 -5.11 2.17
N PHE A 196 -8.72 -5.73 2.71
CA PHE A 196 -8.56 -5.98 4.13
C PHE A 196 -7.10 -6.27 4.42
N CYS A 197 -6.61 -5.90 5.60
CA CYS A 197 -5.25 -6.14 6.02
C CYS A 197 -5.22 -6.58 7.47
N TRP A 198 -4.38 -7.55 7.77
CA TRP A 198 -3.98 -7.88 9.13
C TRP A 198 -2.48 -7.66 9.28
N VAL A 199 -2.07 -7.05 10.39
CA VAL A 199 -0.67 -6.80 10.76
C VAL A 199 -0.45 -7.19 12.22
N THR A 200 0.74 -7.73 12.50
CA THR A 200 1.24 -8.04 13.86
C THR A 200 2.72 -7.73 13.97
N SER A 201 3.23 -7.63 15.21
CA SER A 201 4.65 -7.48 15.48
C SER A 201 5.15 -8.50 16.50
N SER A 202 6.43 -8.83 16.41
CA SER A 202 7.18 -9.59 17.43
C SER A 202 7.38 -8.81 18.73
N GLN A 203 7.24 -7.48 18.70
CA GLN A 203 7.30 -6.67 19.92
C GLN A 203 6.03 -6.85 20.74
N ASP A 204 4.87 -6.86 20.09
CA ASP A 204 3.58 -7.00 20.77
C ASP A 204 3.23 -8.48 21.05
N ASN A 205 3.73 -9.39 20.21
CA ASN A 205 3.53 -10.84 20.35
C ASN A 205 4.89 -11.57 20.33
N PRO A 206 5.71 -11.48 21.40
CA PRO A 206 7.08 -11.99 21.41
C PRO A 206 7.21 -13.51 21.31
N GLU A 207 6.17 -14.25 21.70
CA GLU A 207 6.09 -15.71 21.56
C GLU A 207 5.35 -16.15 20.29
N GLY A 208 5.02 -15.19 19.41
CA GLY A 208 4.06 -15.38 18.33
C GLY A 208 2.62 -15.32 18.82
N CYS A 209 1.68 -15.49 17.89
CA CYS A 209 0.26 -15.42 18.18
C CYS A 209 -0.56 -16.30 17.24
N THR A 210 -1.78 -16.63 17.65
CA THR A 210 -2.80 -17.22 16.78
C THR A 210 -4.07 -16.40 16.94
N ILE A 211 -4.62 -15.96 15.82
CA ILE A 211 -5.86 -15.19 15.78
C ILE A 211 -6.85 -15.81 14.80
N TYR A 212 -8.12 -15.48 15.00
CA TYR A 212 -9.20 -15.93 14.15
C TYR A 212 -10.03 -14.74 13.69
N LEU A 213 -10.46 -14.78 12.43
CA LEU A 213 -11.27 -13.75 11.79
C LEU A 213 -12.49 -14.38 11.13
N ASP A 214 -13.60 -13.65 11.12
CA ASP A 214 -14.85 -14.09 10.51
C ASP A 214 -15.73 -12.90 10.12
N GLU A 215 -16.69 -13.11 9.21
CA GLU A 215 -17.67 -12.13 8.70
C GLU A 215 -17.04 -10.75 8.40
N ILE A 216 -16.00 -10.72 7.55
CA ILE A 216 -15.33 -9.50 7.10
C ILE A 216 -16.14 -8.89 5.94
N VAL A 217 -16.78 -7.75 6.19
CA VAL A 217 -17.81 -7.21 5.30
C VAL A 217 -17.88 -5.69 5.33
N TYR A 218 -18.04 -5.10 4.15
CA TYR A 218 -18.39 -3.70 3.98
C TYR A 218 -19.91 -3.52 3.96
N ILE A 219 -20.39 -2.51 4.69
CA ILE A 219 -21.81 -2.18 4.80
C ILE A 219 -22.05 -0.68 4.70
N LYS A 220 -23.25 -0.32 4.20
CA LYS A 220 -23.75 1.06 4.18
C LYS A 220 -24.27 1.50 5.55
#